data_AF-T0ZN51-F1
#
_entry.id   AF-T0ZN51-F1
#
_cell.length_a   1.000
_cell.length_b   1.000
_cell.length_c   1.000
_cell.angle_alpha   90.00
_cell.angle_beta   90.00
_cell.angle_gamma   90.00
#
_symmetry.space_group_name_H-M   'P 1'
#
loop_
_entity.id
_entity.type
_entity.pdbx_description
1 polymer ?
#
loop_
_entity_poly.entity_id
_entity_poly.type
_entity_poly.pdbx_seq_one_letter_code
_entity_poly.pdbx_strand_id
1 'polypeptide(L)'
;DRSPLRAGGRWGAETRIANSEGASVSSQRHTGVYGNSLGFLAGYSGTSHSISCSLIAQEAGQMQRDYWYTTARDPAALESPEAVGAAAARRAAARLGSRKITTRRAPVIFSPETARGLFQHFIGAIRGTSQYRKASFLLDAAGEQVFPAFLALSERPHILKGLASAPFDAEGAATHDRELVANGVLKGYVLGSYSARRLGLKTTGNAGGIHNLMVGASGHAADALRDRVRLLQDSG
;
A
#
# COMPACT_ATOMS: atom_id res chain seq x y z
N ASP A 1 27.06 47.78 -11.35
CA ASP A 1 25.68 47.32 -11.51
C ASP A 1 25.69 46.07 -12.38
N ARG A 2 25.65 44.87 -11.77
CA ARG A 2 25.76 43.58 -12.47
C ARG A 2 24.60 42.71 -12.05
N SER A 3 23.63 42.62 -12.94
CA SER A 3 22.54 41.65 -12.94
C SER A 3 23.09 40.22 -12.90
N PRO A 4 22.56 39.29 -12.08
CA PRO A 4 22.87 37.88 -12.25
C PRO A 4 21.95 37.28 -13.31
N LEU A 5 22.59 36.89 -14.41
CA LEU A 5 22.06 36.06 -15.48
C LEU A 5 21.47 34.77 -14.94
N ARG A 6 20.27 34.45 -15.44
CA ARG A 6 19.61 33.15 -15.31
C ARG A 6 20.49 32.06 -15.93
N ALA A 7 21.14 31.25 -15.10
CA ALA A 7 21.80 30.03 -15.53
C ALA A 7 20.86 28.83 -15.32
N GLY A 8 20.24 28.38 -16.41
CA GLY A 8 19.60 27.07 -16.49
C GLY A 8 20.66 25.98 -16.42
N GLY A 9 20.86 25.40 -15.24
CA GLY A 9 21.68 24.23 -15.00
C GLY A 9 20.79 23.09 -14.54
N ARG A 10 20.93 21.92 -15.17
CA ARG A 10 20.35 20.65 -14.72
C ARG A 10 21.13 20.21 -13.48
N TRP A 11 20.91 20.87 -12.34
CA TRP A 11 21.55 20.52 -11.08
C TRP A 11 20.99 19.18 -10.60
N GLY A 12 21.86 18.16 -10.49
CA GLY A 12 21.49 16.86 -9.94
C GLY A 12 20.81 17.08 -8.57
N ALA A 13 19.74 16.33 -8.30
CA ALA A 13 18.89 16.51 -7.12
C ALA A 13 19.67 16.64 -5.78
N GLU A 14 20.87 16.09 -5.73
CA GLU A 14 21.83 16.09 -4.61
C GLU A 14 22.32 17.49 -4.20
N THR A 15 22.48 18.45 -5.13
CA THR A 15 23.04 19.78 -4.79
C THR A 15 22.09 20.67 -4.00
N ARG A 16 20.82 20.29 -3.88
CA ARG A 16 19.80 21.06 -3.16
C ARG A 16 19.43 20.44 -1.80
N ILE A 17 20.06 19.33 -1.42
CA ILE A 17 19.86 18.72 -0.11
C ILE A 17 20.67 19.50 0.92
N ALA A 18 19.99 20.11 1.87
CA ALA A 18 20.61 21.00 2.87
C ALA A 18 20.67 20.36 4.25
N ASN A 19 19.79 19.41 4.55
CA ASN A 19 19.73 18.76 5.87
C ASN A 19 19.10 17.37 5.80
N SER A 20 19.13 16.65 6.92
CA SER A 20 18.58 15.30 7.09
C SER A 20 17.80 15.20 8.40
N GLU A 21 16.73 14.43 8.42
CA GLU A 21 16.06 14.01 9.66
C GLU A 21 16.52 12.63 10.14
N GLY A 22 17.57 12.11 9.51
CA GLY A 22 18.18 10.84 9.85
C GLY A 22 17.82 9.73 8.87
N ALA A 23 18.57 8.65 9.03
CA ALA A 23 18.31 7.36 8.42
C ALA A 23 18.03 6.35 9.54
N SER A 24 17.21 5.36 9.24
CA SER A 24 16.88 4.30 10.18
C SER A 24 17.02 2.94 9.52
N VAL A 25 17.56 1.99 10.26
CA VAL A 25 17.63 0.58 9.88
C VAL A 25 16.94 -0.22 10.97
N SER A 26 16.04 -1.11 10.56
CA SER A 26 15.37 -2.03 11.47
C SER A 26 15.60 -3.46 11.00
N SER A 27 15.84 -4.36 11.95
CA SER A 27 15.97 -5.79 11.73
C SER A 27 15.31 -6.50 12.88
N GLN A 28 14.26 -7.27 12.59
CA GLN A 28 13.40 -7.89 13.60
C GLN A 28 13.10 -9.33 13.23
N ARG A 29 13.00 -10.17 14.25
CA ARG A 29 12.43 -11.53 14.18
C ARG A 29 11.24 -11.60 15.11
N HIS A 30 10.16 -12.20 14.65
CA HIS A 30 8.97 -12.47 15.45
C HIS A 30 8.64 -13.97 15.41
N THR A 31 8.05 -14.44 16.49
CA THR A 31 7.44 -15.77 16.59
C THR A 31 6.09 -15.59 17.24
N GLY A 32 5.04 -16.06 16.58
CA GLY A 32 3.69 -16.07 17.11
C GLY A 32 3.19 -17.51 17.25
N VAL A 33 2.47 -17.81 18.34
CA VAL A 33 1.77 -19.07 18.56
C VAL A 33 0.33 -18.75 18.90
N TYR A 34 -0.60 -19.46 18.28
CA TYR A 34 -2.02 -19.40 18.58
C TYR A 34 -2.51 -20.78 18.98
N GLY A 35 -3.34 -20.84 20.01
CA GLY A 35 -4.00 -22.06 20.45
C GLY A 35 -5.42 -21.80 20.90
N ASN A 36 -6.30 -22.80 20.76
CA ASN A 36 -7.67 -22.73 21.25
C ASN A 36 -8.11 -24.06 21.88
N SER A 37 -9.25 -24.05 22.57
CA SER A 37 -9.80 -25.21 23.27
C SER A 37 -10.30 -26.33 22.36
N LEU A 38 -10.32 -26.12 21.03
CA LEU A 38 -10.66 -27.15 20.04
C LEU A 38 -9.45 -28.03 19.67
N GLY A 39 -8.30 -27.83 20.33
CA GLY A 39 -7.08 -28.60 20.11
C GLY A 39 -6.18 -28.06 19.00
N PHE A 40 -6.54 -26.93 18.37
CA PHE A 40 -5.62 -26.25 17.46
C PHE A 40 -4.51 -25.59 18.27
N LEU A 41 -3.26 -25.86 17.90
CA LEU A 41 -2.06 -25.21 18.43
C LEU A 41 -1.04 -25.12 17.31
N ALA A 42 -0.79 -23.92 16.81
CA ALA A 42 0.14 -23.70 15.72
C ALA A 42 0.88 -22.37 15.91
N GLY A 43 2.10 -22.31 15.40
CA GLY A 43 2.87 -21.09 15.40
C GLY A 43 3.75 -20.98 14.16
N TYR A 44 4.17 -19.76 13.87
CA TYR A 44 5.12 -19.49 12.82
C TYR A 44 6.05 -18.36 13.23
N SER A 45 7.26 -18.38 12.67
CA SER A 45 8.23 -17.31 12.80
C SER A 45 8.35 -16.55 11.49
N GLY A 46 8.75 -15.29 11.59
CA GLY A 46 9.14 -14.51 10.44
C GLY A 46 10.14 -13.44 10.80
N THR A 47 10.67 -12.82 9.77
CA THR A 47 11.61 -11.70 9.86
C THR A 47 11.03 -10.49 9.15
N SER A 48 11.49 -9.30 9.53
CA SER A 48 11.19 -8.04 8.88
C SER A 48 12.42 -7.14 8.98
N HIS A 49 12.87 -6.66 7.83
CA HIS A 49 13.98 -5.74 7.71
C HIS A 49 13.50 -4.49 6.97
N SER A 50 14.05 -3.34 7.34
CA SER A 50 13.77 -2.10 6.63
C SER A 50 14.94 -1.13 6.72
N ILE A 51 15.05 -0.29 5.68
CA ILE A 51 15.95 0.86 5.62
C ILE A 51 15.10 2.04 5.19
N SER A 52 15.24 3.17 5.86
CA SER A 52 14.58 4.43 5.47
C SER A 52 15.52 5.62 5.62
N CYS A 53 15.25 6.67 4.85
CA CYS A 53 15.97 7.93 4.90
C CYS A 53 15.00 9.10 4.67
N SER A 54 15.10 10.15 5.49
CA SER A 54 14.31 11.38 5.36
C SER A 54 15.26 12.57 5.17
N LEU A 55 15.05 13.33 4.11
CA LEU A 55 15.94 14.42 3.71
C LEU A 55 15.18 15.73 3.52
N ILE A 56 15.89 16.84 3.72
CA ILE A 56 15.37 18.19 3.55
C ILE A 56 16.12 18.88 2.42
N ALA A 57 15.39 19.25 1.39
CA ALA A 57 15.87 20.07 0.29
C ALA A 57 15.55 21.56 0.54
N GLN A 58 16.44 22.45 0.12
CA GLN A 58 16.27 23.89 0.29
C GLN A 58 16.63 24.66 -0.99
N GLU A 59 15.78 25.61 -1.38
CA GLU A 59 16.03 26.52 -2.51
C GLU A 59 15.27 27.82 -2.29
N ALA A 60 15.94 28.97 -2.52
CA ALA A 60 15.35 30.31 -2.42
C ALA A 60 14.55 30.56 -1.11
N GLY A 61 15.06 30.07 0.03
CA GLY A 61 14.41 30.21 1.34
C GLY A 61 13.22 29.26 1.57
N GLN A 62 12.85 28.42 0.60
CA GLN A 62 11.86 27.35 0.78
C GLN A 62 12.57 26.07 1.23
N MET A 63 11.97 25.37 2.19
CA MET A 63 12.41 24.05 2.63
C MET A 63 11.33 23.02 2.35
N GLN A 64 11.73 21.87 1.82
CA GLN A 64 10.85 20.76 1.51
C GLN A 64 11.43 19.46 2.02
N ARG A 65 10.56 18.62 2.56
CA ARG A 65 10.93 17.33 3.14
C ARG A 65 10.22 16.21 2.42
N ASP A 66 10.95 15.13 2.18
CA ASP A 66 10.39 13.84 1.76
C ASP A 66 11.30 12.69 2.23
N TYR A 67 10.83 11.47 2.07
CA TYR A 67 11.55 10.27 2.50
C TYR A 67 11.44 9.16 1.46
N TRP A 68 12.26 8.13 1.63
CA TRP A 68 12.09 6.85 0.95
C TRP A 68 12.44 5.71 1.91
N TYR A 69 11.92 4.53 1.61
CA TYR A 69 12.21 3.34 2.39
C TYR A 69 12.06 2.07 1.55
N THR A 70 12.71 1.01 2.02
CA THR A 70 12.55 -0.36 1.51
C THR A 70 12.27 -1.30 2.68
N THR A 71 11.47 -2.34 2.45
CA THR A 71 11.16 -3.35 3.47
C THR A 71 11.02 -4.73 2.84
N ALA A 72 11.57 -5.74 3.50
CA ALA A 72 11.54 -7.12 3.04
C ALA A 72 11.68 -8.10 4.22
N ARG A 73 11.23 -9.35 4.02
CA ARG A 73 11.51 -10.43 4.97
C ARG A 73 12.94 -10.95 4.87
N ASP A 74 13.53 -10.83 3.69
CA ASP A 74 14.91 -11.21 3.40
C ASP A 74 15.75 -9.94 3.31
N PRO A 75 16.80 -9.75 4.13
CA PRO A 75 17.61 -8.54 4.08
C PRO A 75 18.31 -8.37 2.72
N ALA A 76 18.60 -9.47 1.99
CA ALA A 76 19.19 -9.39 0.66
C ALA A 76 18.22 -8.88 -0.42
N ALA A 77 16.92 -8.84 -0.13
CA ALA A 77 15.90 -8.29 -1.02
C ALA A 77 15.62 -6.80 -0.77
N LEU A 78 16.31 -6.16 0.18
CA LEU A 78 16.23 -4.71 0.37
C LEU A 78 16.95 -3.98 -0.75
N GLU A 79 16.45 -2.80 -1.10
CA GLU A 79 17.25 -1.83 -1.87
C GLU A 79 18.53 -1.47 -1.10
N SER A 80 19.62 -1.21 -1.83
CA SER A 80 20.86 -0.72 -1.24
C SER A 80 20.63 0.60 -0.48
N PRO A 81 21.33 0.87 0.64
CA PRO A 81 21.24 2.14 1.35
C PRO A 81 21.43 3.37 0.43
N GLU A 82 22.33 3.28 -0.55
CA GLU A 82 22.62 4.33 -1.52
C GLU A 82 21.40 4.63 -2.40
N ALA A 83 20.73 3.59 -2.90
CA ALA A 83 19.50 3.72 -3.67
C ALA A 83 18.37 4.39 -2.85
N VAL A 84 18.24 4.02 -1.57
CA VAL A 84 17.26 4.62 -0.66
C VAL A 84 17.55 6.11 -0.43
N GLY A 85 18.81 6.45 -0.14
CA GLY A 85 19.23 7.85 0.02
C GLY A 85 19.03 8.68 -1.24
N ALA A 86 19.41 8.14 -2.40
CA ALA A 86 19.23 8.80 -3.68
C ALA A 86 17.74 9.01 -4.02
N ALA A 87 16.88 8.03 -3.73
CA ALA A 87 15.43 8.16 -3.91
C ALA A 87 14.83 9.23 -2.99
N ALA A 88 15.21 9.23 -1.70
CA ALA A 88 14.78 10.26 -0.74
C ALA A 88 15.21 11.66 -1.19
N ALA A 89 16.45 11.81 -1.66
CA ALA A 89 16.99 13.09 -2.14
C ALA A 89 16.24 13.58 -3.37
N ARG A 90 16.02 12.71 -4.37
CA ARG A 90 15.24 13.03 -5.57
C ARG A 90 13.83 13.50 -5.21
N ARG A 91 13.15 12.81 -4.29
CA ARG A 91 11.78 13.15 -3.87
C ARG A 91 11.73 14.49 -3.12
N ALA A 92 12.63 14.73 -2.18
CA ALA A 92 12.69 15.99 -1.44
C ALA A 92 12.96 17.17 -2.38
N ALA A 93 13.92 17.03 -3.30
CA ALA A 93 14.25 18.06 -4.28
C ALA A 93 13.10 18.31 -5.28
N ALA A 94 12.35 17.27 -5.68
CA ALA A 94 11.22 17.39 -6.60
C ALA A 94 10.05 18.21 -6.03
N ARG A 95 9.97 18.39 -4.70
CA ARG A 95 8.96 19.21 -4.04
C ARG A 95 9.27 20.72 -4.08
N LEU A 96 10.52 21.10 -4.33
CA LEU A 96 10.91 22.51 -4.38
C LEU A 96 10.16 23.25 -5.50
N GLY A 97 9.76 24.49 -5.21
CA GLY A 97 9.00 25.29 -6.17
C GLY A 97 7.54 24.86 -6.36
N SER A 98 7.00 24.00 -5.49
CA SER A 98 5.57 23.64 -5.50
C SER A 98 4.69 24.90 -5.45
N ARG A 99 3.58 24.90 -6.22
CA ARG A 99 2.67 26.04 -6.32
C ARG A 99 1.27 25.64 -5.92
N LYS A 100 0.55 26.57 -5.29
CA LYS A 100 -0.88 26.42 -5.05
C LYS A 100 -1.62 26.52 -6.39
N ILE A 101 -2.48 25.53 -6.67
CA ILE A 101 -3.38 25.57 -7.82
C ILE A 101 -4.70 26.28 -7.45
N THR A 102 -5.41 26.83 -8.43
CA THR A 102 -6.75 27.39 -8.21
C THR A 102 -7.79 26.28 -8.03
N THR A 103 -8.89 26.58 -7.33
CA THR A 103 -10.06 25.69 -7.24
C THR A 103 -10.56 25.33 -8.62
N ARG A 104 -10.57 24.04 -8.95
CA ARG A 104 -10.98 23.52 -10.26
C ARG A 104 -11.40 22.05 -10.13
N ARG A 105 -12.17 21.57 -11.10
CA ARG A 105 -12.32 20.13 -11.35
C ARG A 105 -11.20 19.69 -12.28
N ALA A 106 -10.46 18.64 -11.91
CA ALA A 106 -9.37 18.11 -12.71
C ALA A 106 -9.26 16.59 -12.46
N PRO A 107 -8.75 15.83 -13.46
CA PRO A 107 -8.32 14.46 -13.21
C PRO A 107 -7.24 14.40 -12.12
N VAL A 108 -7.32 13.38 -11.26
CA VAL A 108 -6.35 13.15 -10.18
C VAL A 108 -5.74 11.77 -10.36
N ILE A 109 -4.42 11.69 -10.36
CA ILE A 109 -3.67 10.44 -10.36
C ILE A 109 -3.08 10.26 -8.97
N PHE A 110 -3.41 9.14 -8.33
CA PHE A 110 -2.81 8.75 -7.06
C PHE A 110 -1.51 8.00 -7.32
N SER A 111 -0.42 8.38 -6.64
CA SER A 111 0.79 7.56 -6.63
C SER A 111 0.48 6.19 -6.02
N PRO A 112 1.22 5.12 -6.36
CA PRO A 112 1.01 3.79 -5.77
C PRO A 112 0.97 3.80 -4.23
N GLU A 113 1.84 4.60 -3.61
CA GLU A 113 1.93 4.76 -2.15
C GLU A 113 0.63 5.32 -1.55
N THR A 114 0.04 6.34 -2.19
CA THR A 114 -1.21 6.96 -1.73
C THR A 114 -2.43 6.15 -2.14
N ALA A 115 -2.41 5.50 -3.30
CA ALA A 115 -3.49 4.64 -3.79
C ALA A 115 -3.78 3.47 -2.84
N ARG A 116 -2.76 2.97 -2.12
CA ARG A 116 -2.94 1.99 -1.05
C ARG A 116 -3.97 2.46 -0.01
N GLY A 117 -3.95 3.73 0.38
CA GLY A 117 -4.89 4.29 1.36
C GLY A 117 -6.34 4.25 0.87
N LEU A 118 -6.57 4.50 -0.42
CA LEU A 118 -7.90 4.40 -1.04
C LEU A 118 -8.47 2.98 -0.90
N PHE A 119 -7.68 1.96 -1.23
CA PHE A 119 -8.11 0.56 -1.07
C PHE A 119 -8.23 0.16 0.40
N GLN A 120 -7.43 0.72 1.31
CA GLN A 120 -7.61 0.48 2.74
C GLN A 120 -8.97 0.98 3.25
N HIS A 121 -9.46 2.13 2.79
CA HIS A 121 -10.80 2.60 3.12
C HIS A 121 -11.88 1.69 2.57
N PHE A 122 -11.74 1.22 1.33
CA PHE A 122 -12.63 0.23 0.75
C PHE A 122 -12.68 -1.06 1.59
N ILE A 123 -11.52 -1.61 1.97
CA ILE A 123 -11.45 -2.78 2.83
C ILE A 123 -12.14 -2.52 4.16
N GLY A 124 -11.92 -1.36 4.78
CA GLY A 124 -12.59 -0.95 6.01
C GLY A 124 -14.12 -0.93 5.88
N ALA A 125 -14.64 -0.48 4.74
CA ALA A 125 -16.06 -0.47 4.45
C ALA A 125 -16.65 -1.89 4.32
N ILE A 126 -15.90 -2.86 3.80
CA ILE A 126 -16.36 -4.25 3.66
C ILE A 126 -15.96 -5.17 4.83
N ARG A 127 -15.42 -4.62 5.93
CA ARG A 127 -15.14 -5.40 7.15
C ARG A 127 -16.44 -5.79 7.83
N GLY A 128 -16.51 -7.02 8.33
CA GLY A 128 -17.67 -7.53 9.03
C GLY A 128 -18.14 -6.66 10.18
N THR A 129 -17.22 -6.02 10.92
CA THR A 129 -17.56 -5.06 11.99
C THR A 129 -18.32 -3.83 11.49
N SER A 130 -17.94 -3.28 10.34
CA SER A 130 -18.62 -2.16 9.70
C SER A 130 -20.01 -2.57 9.21
N GLN A 131 -20.13 -3.80 8.69
CA GLN A 131 -21.36 -4.35 8.16
C GLN A 131 -22.41 -4.60 9.26
N TYR A 132 -22.10 -5.40 10.29
CA TYR A 132 -23.12 -5.73 11.30
C TYR A 132 -23.48 -4.54 12.21
N ARG A 133 -22.61 -3.52 12.29
CA ARG A 133 -22.90 -2.25 12.98
C ARG A 133 -23.65 -1.25 12.10
N LYS A 134 -23.90 -1.59 10.83
CA LYS A 134 -24.51 -0.69 9.83
C LYS A 134 -23.77 0.65 9.73
N ALA A 135 -22.44 0.59 9.81
CA ALA A 135 -21.53 1.74 9.83
C ALA A 135 -20.64 1.75 8.57
N SER A 136 -21.23 1.43 7.42
CA SER A 136 -20.53 1.37 6.12
C SER A 136 -21.39 1.96 5.02
N PHE A 137 -20.75 2.64 4.08
CA PHE A 137 -21.40 3.08 2.83
C PHE A 137 -21.57 1.94 1.82
N LEU A 138 -20.99 0.76 2.08
CA LEU A 138 -21.14 -0.47 1.30
C LEU A 138 -21.94 -1.51 2.08
N LEU A 139 -22.99 -1.07 2.77
CA LEU A 139 -23.92 -1.99 3.43
C LEU A 139 -24.68 -2.78 2.36
N ASP A 140 -24.78 -4.09 2.54
CA ASP A 140 -25.53 -5.00 1.65
C ASP A 140 -25.04 -5.04 0.17
N ALA A 141 -23.89 -4.43 -0.14
CA ALA A 141 -23.32 -4.33 -1.50
C ALA A 141 -22.68 -5.62 -2.04
N ALA A 142 -22.74 -6.74 -1.30
CA ALA A 142 -22.22 -8.02 -1.78
C ALA A 142 -23.03 -8.51 -2.99
N GLY A 143 -22.35 -8.74 -4.11
CA GLY A 143 -22.97 -9.05 -5.39
C GLY A 143 -23.15 -7.83 -6.31
N GLU A 144 -22.93 -6.62 -5.80
CA GLU A 144 -23.06 -5.38 -6.58
C GLU A 144 -21.76 -4.97 -7.25
N GLN A 145 -21.89 -4.22 -8.36
CA GLN A 145 -20.76 -3.61 -9.04
C GLN A 145 -20.34 -2.32 -8.33
N VAL A 146 -19.20 -2.37 -7.63
CA VAL A 146 -18.67 -1.26 -6.82
C VAL A 146 -17.41 -0.63 -7.45
N PHE A 147 -16.86 -1.26 -8.49
CA PHE A 147 -15.74 -0.76 -9.27
C PHE A 147 -16.02 -0.91 -10.79
N PRO A 148 -15.22 -0.25 -11.65
CA PRO A 148 -15.23 -0.52 -13.08
C PRO A 148 -14.99 -2.01 -13.38
N ALA A 149 -15.62 -2.51 -14.44
CA ALA A 149 -15.61 -3.93 -14.78
C ALA A 149 -14.20 -4.51 -15.03
N PHE A 150 -13.21 -3.67 -15.31
CA PHE A 150 -11.84 -4.13 -15.48
C PHE A 150 -11.11 -4.38 -14.16
N LEU A 151 -11.60 -3.94 -13.00
CA LEU A 151 -10.83 -3.98 -11.75
C LEU A 151 -11.06 -5.31 -11.00
N ALA A 152 -9.96 -5.89 -10.52
CA ALA A 152 -9.97 -7.04 -9.62
C ALA A 152 -9.18 -6.77 -8.34
N LEU A 153 -9.66 -7.32 -7.22
CA LEU A 153 -8.97 -7.34 -5.93
C LEU A 153 -8.86 -8.78 -5.45
N SER A 154 -7.63 -9.27 -5.41
CA SER A 154 -7.30 -10.66 -5.14
C SER A 154 -6.52 -10.77 -3.83
N GLU A 155 -6.97 -11.61 -2.92
CA GLU A 155 -6.26 -11.95 -1.68
C GLU A 155 -5.43 -13.22 -1.89
N ARG A 156 -4.16 -13.18 -1.50
CA ARG A 156 -3.19 -14.28 -1.69
C ARG A 156 -2.39 -14.52 -0.39
N PRO A 157 -2.97 -15.20 0.61
CA PRO A 157 -2.36 -15.32 1.94
C PRO A 157 -1.05 -16.10 1.99
N HIS A 158 -0.75 -16.95 1.00
CA HIS A 158 0.36 -17.90 1.07
C HIS A 158 1.53 -17.55 0.14
N ILE A 159 1.67 -16.27 -0.26
CA ILE A 159 2.85 -15.81 -1.00
C ILE A 159 4.11 -16.03 -0.15
N LEU A 160 5.06 -16.79 -0.66
CA LEU A 160 6.35 -17.02 0.02
C LEU A 160 7.05 -15.68 0.26
N LYS A 161 7.53 -15.47 1.49
CA LYS A 161 8.15 -14.22 1.95
C LYS A 161 7.24 -12.97 1.82
N GLY A 162 5.94 -13.13 1.60
CA GLY A 162 5.00 -12.00 1.58
C GLY A 162 4.94 -11.30 2.94
N LEU A 163 4.88 -9.95 2.91
CA LEU A 163 4.88 -9.13 4.12
C LEU A 163 3.62 -9.28 4.97
N ALA A 164 2.49 -9.66 4.36
CA ALA A 164 1.22 -9.89 5.03
C ALA A 164 0.73 -11.36 4.91
N SER A 165 1.63 -12.28 4.52
CA SER A 165 1.31 -13.71 4.47
C SER A 165 1.06 -14.27 5.85
N ALA A 166 0.02 -15.09 5.98
CA ALA A 166 -0.30 -15.80 7.22
C ALA A 166 -0.94 -17.15 6.90
N PRO A 167 -0.55 -18.26 7.57
CA PRO A 167 -1.15 -19.58 7.35
C PRO A 167 -2.54 -19.73 7.99
N PHE A 168 -2.82 -18.93 9.03
CA PHE A 168 -4.11 -18.89 9.72
C PHE A 168 -4.38 -17.46 10.22
N ASP A 169 -5.66 -17.13 10.40
CA ASP A 169 -6.12 -15.83 10.88
C ASP A 169 -6.02 -15.70 12.42
N ALA A 170 -6.40 -14.56 13.00
CA ALA A 170 -6.30 -14.32 14.44
C ALA A 170 -7.22 -15.21 15.32
N GLU A 171 -8.02 -16.10 14.73
CA GLU A 171 -8.87 -17.08 15.39
C GLU A 171 -8.46 -18.53 15.07
N GLY A 172 -7.35 -18.72 14.35
CA GLY A 172 -6.84 -20.03 13.93
C GLY A 172 -7.57 -20.62 12.72
N ALA A 173 -8.40 -19.85 12.02
CA ALA A 173 -9.03 -20.30 10.79
C ALA A 173 -8.01 -20.27 9.63
N ALA A 174 -8.00 -21.32 8.80
CA ALA A 174 -7.13 -21.38 7.65
C ALA A 174 -7.44 -20.23 6.67
N THR A 175 -6.40 -19.50 6.27
CA THR A 175 -6.49 -18.50 5.21
C THR A 175 -6.49 -19.19 3.85
N HIS A 176 -7.17 -18.62 2.86
CA HIS A 176 -7.25 -19.17 1.51
C HIS A 176 -7.23 -18.08 0.44
N ASP A 177 -6.81 -18.43 -0.76
CA ASP A 177 -6.89 -17.54 -1.92
C ASP A 177 -8.34 -17.18 -2.20
N ARG A 178 -8.59 -15.89 -2.46
CA ARG A 178 -9.94 -15.38 -2.66
C ARG A 178 -9.96 -14.16 -3.56
N GLU A 179 -11.03 -14.02 -4.33
CA GLU A 179 -11.37 -12.77 -5.00
C GLU A 179 -12.33 -11.96 -4.12
N LEU A 180 -11.90 -10.78 -3.69
CA LEU A 180 -12.75 -9.81 -2.99
C LEU A 180 -13.58 -9.01 -3.99
N VAL A 181 -12.97 -8.64 -5.11
CA VAL A 181 -13.64 -7.98 -6.24
C VAL A 181 -13.21 -8.69 -7.52
N ALA A 182 -14.17 -9.06 -8.35
CA ALA A 182 -13.92 -9.61 -9.68
C ALA A 182 -14.88 -9.01 -10.69
N ASN A 183 -14.34 -8.56 -11.82
CA ASN A 183 -15.05 -7.77 -12.82
C ASN A 183 -15.77 -6.55 -12.23
N GLY A 184 -15.13 -5.86 -11.28
CA GLY A 184 -15.73 -4.73 -10.56
C GLY A 184 -16.81 -5.08 -9.53
N VAL A 185 -17.20 -6.36 -9.42
CA VAL A 185 -18.26 -6.83 -8.51
C VAL A 185 -17.69 -7.28 -7.18
N LEU A 186 -18.24 -6.77 -6.07
CA LEU A 186 -17.89 -7.20 -4.71
C LEU A 186 -18.40 -8.63 -4.48
N LYS A 187 -17.49 -9.58 -4.23
CA LYS A 187 -17.86 -11.00 -4.03
C LYS A 187 -18.25 -11.34 -2.60
N GLY A 188 -17.90 -10.50 -1.64
CA GLY A 188 -18.33 -10.63 -0.25
C GLY A 188 -17.45 -9.85 0.70
N TYR A 189 -17.72 -10.01 1.99
CA TYR A 189 -17.09 -9.23 3.06
C TYR A 189 -15.82 -9.88 3.62
N VAL A 190 -15.08 -9.11 4.41
CA VAL A 190 -13.90 -9.56 5.16
C VAL A 190 -14.34 -9.90 6.59
N LEU A 191 -14.41 -11.19 6.91
CA LEU A 191 -15.11 -11.70 8.09
C LEU A 191 -14.20 -12.58 8.96
N GLY A 192 -14.18 -12.28 10.26
CA GLY A 192 -13.85 -13.26 11.31
C GLY A 192 -15.11 -13.96 11.82
N SER A 193 -14.97 -14.95 12.70
CA SER A 193 -16.08 -15.80 13.15
C SER A 193 -17.18 -15.02 13.87
N TYR A 194 -16.82 -14.04 14.70
CA TYR A 194 -17.82 -13.21 15.39
C TYR A 194 -18.69 -12.41 14.41
N SER A 195 -18.05 -11.66 13.51
CA SER A 195 -18.77 -10.86 12.51
C SER A 195 -19.57 -11.72 11.54
N ALA A 196 -19.05 -12.90 11.17
CA ALA A 196 -19.77 -13.85 10.33
C ALA A 196 -21.07 -14.29 11.00
N ARG A 197 -21.03 -14.71 12.28
CA ARG A 197 -22.22 -15.09 13.05
C ARG A 197 -23.23 -13.96 13.16
N ARG A 198 -22.78 -12.73 13.43
CA ARG A 198 -23.65 -11.54 13.51
C ARG A 198 -24.39 -11.26 12.20
N LEU A 199 -23.83 -11.67 11.07
CA LEU A 199 -24.40 -11.49 9.73
C LEU A 199 -25.09 -12.74 9.19
N GLY A 200 -25.12 -13.85 9.94
CA GLY A 200 -25.62 -15.14 9.45
C GLY A 200 -24.76 -15.77 8.36
N LEU A 201 -23.49 -15.38 8.25
CA LEU A 201 -22.51 -15.84 7.25
C LEU A 201 -21.47 -16.79 7.86
N LYS A 202 -20.53 -17.26 7.03
CA LYS A 202 -19.35 -18.04 7.44
C LYS A 202 -18.11 -17.14 7.53
N THR A 203 -17.14 -17.54 8.35
CA THR A 203 -15.84 -16.86 8.41
C THR A 203 -15.13 -16.96 7.06
N THR A 204 -14.36 -15.94 6.70
CA THR A 204 -13.56 -15.93 5.48
C THR A 204 -12.07 -16.11 5.79
N GLY A 205 -11.71 -16.47 7.02
CA GLY A 205 -10.32 -16.58 7.44
C GLY A 205 -9.63 -15.22 7.50
N ASN A 206 -10.36 -14.18 7.92
CA ASN A 206 -9.88 -12.81 7.95
C ASN A 206 -10.04 -12.15 9.33
N ALA A 207 -10.12 -12.92 10.42
CA ALA A 207 -9.95 -12.34 11.74
C ALA A 207 -8.56 -11.70 11.84
N GLY A 208 -8.50 -10.41 12.15
CA GLY A 208 -7.24 -9.65 12.13
C GLY A 208 -6.93 -8.92 10.82
N GLY A 209 -7.66 -9.20 9.73
CA GLY A 209 -7.56 -8.44 8.48
C GLY A 209 -7.36 -9.29 7.23
N ILE A 210 -6.85 -8.65 6.17
CA ILE A 210 -6.57 -9.28 4.87
C ILE A 210 -5.08 -9.60 4.74
N HIS A 211 -4.79 -10.57 3.87
CA HIS A 211 -3.45 -11.13 3.67
C HIS A 211 -3.01 -10.98 2.21
N ASN A 212 -2.01 -10.11 1.98
CA ASN A 212 -1.49 -9.77 0.64
C ASN A 212 -2.59 -9.46 -0.40
N LEU A 213 -3.24 -8.32 -0.24
CA LEU A 213 -4.17 -7.82 -1.24
C LEU A 213 -3.42 -7.35 -2.48
N MET A 214 -3.82 -7.87 -3.63
CA MET A 214 -3.33 -7.49 -4.94
C MET A 214 -4.43 -6.75 -5.69
N VAL A 215 -4.08 -5.60 -6.26
CA VAL A 215 -4.94 -4.86 -7.17
C VAL A 215 -4.50 -5.22 -8.57
N GLY A 216 -5.41 -5.75 -9.37
CA GLY A 216 -5.15 -6.15 -10.74
C GLY A 216 -6.28 -5.73 -11.67
N ALA A 217 -6.14 -6.15 -12.92
CA ALA A 217 -7.19 -6.03 -13.91
C ALA A 217 -7.74 -7.42 -14.30
N SER A 218 -9.04 -7.48 -14.56
CA SER A 218 -9.72 -8.68 -15.02
C SER A 218 -9.60 -8.84 -16.54
N GLY A 219 -9.25 -10.04 -17.00
CA GLY A 219 -9.24 -10.39 -18.43
C GLY A 219 -8.30 -9.53 -19.29
N HIS A 220 -8.74 -9.18 -20.50
CA HIS A 220 -7.96 -8.44 -21.51
C HIS A 220 -7.63 -6.98 -21.12
N ALA A 221 -8.19 -6.47 -20.02
CA ALA A 221 -7.90 -5.13 -19.54
C ALA A 221 -6.55 -5.03 -18.79
N ALA A 222 -5.95 -6.16 -18.41
CA ALA A 222 -4.64 -6.21 -17.78
C ALA A 222 -3.51 -5.73 -18.71
N ASP A 223 -3.62 -5.99 -20.01
CA ASP A 223 -2.62 -5.59 -20.99
C ASP A 223 -2.75 -4.09 -21.33
N ALA A 224 -3.97 -3.59 -21.51
CA ALA A 224 -4.23 -2.18 -21.79
C ALA A 224 -3.83 -1.22 -20.64
N LEU A 225 -3.92 -1.68 -19.38
CA LEU A 225 -3.49 -0.87 -18.23
C LEU A 225 -1.96 -0.76 -18.15
N ARG A 226 -1.23 -1.82 -18.50
CA ARG A 226 0.25 -1.81 -18.54
C ARG A 226 0.77 -0.83 -19.59
N ASP A 227 0.14 -0.80 -20.77
CA ASP A 227 0.52 0.10 -21.85
C ASP A 227 0.27 1.57 -21.48
N ARG A 228 -0.83 1.86 -20.78
CA ARG A 228 -1.16 3.24 -20.38
C ARG A 228 -0.34 3.75 -19.20
N VAL A 229 0.10 2.86 -18.30
CA VAL A 229 1.04 3.21 -17.22
C VAL A 229 2.42 3.52 -17.80
N ARG A 230 2.90 2.76 -18.79
CA ARG A 230 4.14 3.09 -19.53
C ARG A 230 4.08 4.46 -20.19
N LEU A 231 2.99 4.75 -20.92
CA LEU A 231 2.78 6.06 -21.55
C LEU A 231 2.81 7.22 -20.54
N LEU A 232 2.29 7.05 -19.33
CA LEU A 232 2.31 8.09 -18.29
C LEU A 232 3.68 8.22 -17.61
N GLN A 233 4.46 7.15 -17.54
CA GLN A 233 5.83 7.16 -17.00
C GLN A 233 6.84 7.76 -17.97
N ASP A 234 6.62 7.62 -19.28
CA ASP A 234 7.49 8.18 -20.33
C ASP A 234 7.18 9.65 -20.64
N SER A 235 6.05 10.18 -20.15
CA SER A 235 5.58 11.55 -20.40
C SER A 235 5.92 12.57 -19.29
N GLY A 236 6.71 12.19 -18.29
CA GLY A 236 7.13 13.04 -17.16
C GLY A 236 8.64 13.16 -17.04
#